data_AF-A0AAV9D179-F1
#
_entry.id   AF-A0AAV9D179-F1
#
_cell.length_a   1.000
_cell.length_b   1.000
_cell.length_c   1.000
_cell.angle_alpha   90.00
_cell.angle_beta   90.00
_cell.angle_gamma   90.00
#
_symmetry.space_group_name_H-M   'P 1'
#
loop_
_entity.id
_entity.type
_entity.pdbx_description
1 polymer ?
#
loop_
_entity_poly.entity_id
_entity_poly.type
_entity_poly.pdbx_seq_one_letter_code
_entity_poly.pdbx_strand_id
1 'polypeptide(L)'
;MAHTTLVEGECSSSTSLSSQQEIEDDRMIAVVLSEEYAQLDGAVGRRLASLSSIPHVPRINTYIPDLNDATLDHHRLLQRLNAHGLYEVKVSGDGNCQFRALSDQMFRSPEYHKHVRKEIVKQLKDFRTLYEGYVPMQYKRYYKKMAKAGEWGDHVTLQAAADKFGAKICLLTSFRDTCFVEIIPRNQTPQKEFWLSFWSEVHYNSLYELREMASFTILRCLSLLLLSCIAMAAPPRRPIDVPFQRNYVPTWANDHIKYINAGNELQLSLDKYTGTGFQSKGSYLFGHFSMQIKMVPGDSAGTVTAFYLSSQNSEHDEIDFEFLGNRTGQPYIVQTNVFTGGKGDREQRIYLWFDPTKAYHTYSVLWNMYQIVFFVDDYPIRIFKNSKDLGVRFPFNQPMKIYSSLWNADDWATRGGLEKTDWSKAPFVASYKGFHIDGCEASVEQKFCATQGRRWWDQREFQDLDGLQYRKLAWVRQRYTIYNYCTDRSRIPTMPAECRRDRDV
;
A
#
# COMPACT_ATOMS: atom_id res chain seq x y z
N MET A 1 40.23 -13.84 63.00
CA MET A 1 39.49 -15.02 62.51
C MET A 1 38.07 -14.58 62.20
N ALA A 2 37.51 -15.08 61.09
CA ALA A 2 36.17 -14.77 60.54
C ALA A 2 36.00 -13.32 60.03
N HIS A 3 35.29 -13.01 58.95
CA HIS A 3 34.63 -13.74 57.86
C HIS A 3 34.18 -12.64 56.89
N THR A 4 34.47 -12.69 55.59
CA THR A 4 33.54 -12.16 54.58
C THR A 4 33.80 -12.80 53.22
N THR A 5 32.80 -13.56 52.78
CA THR A 5 32.65 -14.24 51.49
C THR A 5 32.18 -13.26 50.41
N LEU A 6 32.78 -13.33 49.22
CA LEU A 6 32.24 -12.75 47.99
C LEU A 6 31.71 -13.88 47.10
N VAL A 7 30.48 -13.71 46.66
CA VAL A 7 29.65 -14.63 45.88
C VAL A 7 30.05 -14.54 44.40
N GLU A 8 30.40 -15.68 43.80
CA GLU A 8 30.46 -15.84 42.34
C GLU A 8 29.04 -15.92 41.78
N GLY A 9 28.73 -15.07 40.80
CA GLY A 9 27.50 -15.12 40.01
C GLY A 9 27.78 -15.82 38.68
N GLU A 10 27.22 -17.01 38.50
CA GLU A 10 27.14 -17.73 37.23
C GLU A 10 26.25 -16.97 36.23
N CYS A 11 26.74 -16.75 35.01
CA CYS A 11 25.96 -16.19 33.91
C CYS A 11 25.54 -17.33 32.95
N SER A 12 24.23 -17.46 32.75
CA SER A 12 23.55 -18.55 32.05
C SER A 12 23.84 -18.62 30.54
N SER A 13 24.06 -19.83 30.03
CA SER A 13 24.32 -20.17 28.62
C SER A 13 23.05 -20.47 27.80
N SER A 14 21.94 -19.77 28.05
CA SER A 14 20.62 -20.15 27.49
C SER A 14 20.32 -19.61 26.09
N THR A 15 21.15 -18.74 25.51
CA THR A 15 20.88 -18.09 24.22
C THR A 15 21.42 -18.84 22.98
N SER A 16 22.35 -19.79 23.13
CA SER A 16 22.93 -20.49 21.97
C SER A 16 22.09 -21.69 21.49
N LEU A 17 21.45 -22.42 22.40
CA LEU A 17 20.67 -23.62 22.10
C LEU A 17 19.38 -23.32 21.30
N SER A 18 18.66 -22.24 21.64
CA SER A 18 17.43 -21.84 20.92
C SER A 18 17.68 -21.51 19.45
N SER A 19 18.80 -20.83 19.14
CA SER A 19 19.14 -20.46 17.76
C SER A 19 19.59 -21.63 16.89
N GLN A 20 20.11 -22.71 17.49
CA GLN A 20 20.51 -23.92 16.75
C GLN A 20 19.31 -24.80 16.45
N GLN A 21 18.37 -24.92 17.41
CA GLN A 21 17.13 -25.67 17.26
C GLN A 21 16.24 -25.10 16.13
N GLU A 22 16.06 -23.77 16.08
CA GLU A 22 15.28 -23.10 15.01
C GLU A 22 15.84 -23.35 13.60
N ILE A 23 17.16 -23.46 13.46
CA ILE A 23 17.83 -23.67 12.16
C ILE A 23 17.69 -25.12 11.68
N GLU A 24 17.58 -26.09 12.58
CA GLU A 24 17.38 -27.50 12.25
C GLU A 24 15.93 -27.82 11.88
N ASP A 25 14.96 -27.22 12.58
CA ASP A 25 13.53 -27.35 12.26
C ASP A 25 13.20 -26.72 10.88
N ASP A 26 13.74 -25.53 10.59
CA ASP A 26 13.62 -24.88 9.27
C ASP A 26 14.20 -25.75 8.14
N ARG A 27 15.27 -26.50 8.43
CA ARG A 27 15.93 -27.37 7.45
C ARG A 27 15.08 -28.61 7.16
N MET A 28 14.47 -29.22 8.17
CA MET A 28 13.68 -30.43 7.99
C MET A 28 12.39 -30.13 7.22
N ILE A 29 11.73 -29.00 7.52
CA ILE A 29 10.54 -28.56 6.80
C ILE A 29 10.87 -28.19 5.35
N ALA A 30 11.98 -27.46 5.12
CA ALA A 30 12.43 -27.10 3.78
C ALA A 30 12.68 -28.33 2.89
N VAL A 31 13.29 -29.39 3.41
CA VAL A 31 13.55 -30.62 2.65
C VAL A 31 12.23 -31.27 2.23
N VAL A 32 11.27 -31.41 3.15
CA VAL A 32 9.96 -32.03 2.88
C VAL A 32 9.18 -31.25 1.82
N LEU A 33 9.10 -29.92 1.94
CA LEU A 33 8.40 -29.07 0.97
C LEU A 33 9.04 -29.13 -0.41
N SER A 34 10.38 -29.26 -0.48
CA SER A 34 11.10 -29.30 -1.75
C SER A 34 10.84 -30.55 -2.58
N GLU A 35 10.48 -31.66 -1.93
CA GLU A 35 10.10 -32.92 -2.58
C GLU A 35 8.63 -32.88 -3.05
N GLU A 36 7.75 -32.25 -2.27
CA GLU A 36 6.31 -32.17 -2.56
C GLU A 36 5.99 -31.27 -3.78
N TYR A 37 6.73 -30.17 -3.96
CA TYR A 37 6.48 -29.21 -5.04
C TYR A 37 7.27 -29.45 -6.34
N ALA A 38 8.13 -30.46 -6.39
CA ALA A 38 8.98 -30.74 -7.54
C ALA A 38 8.22 -31.15 -8.82
N GLN A 39 6.91 -31.43 -8.74
CA GLN A 39 6.11 -32.00 -9.84
C GLN A 39 5.19 -31.00 -10.57
N LEU A 40 5.21 -29.70 -10.23
CA LEU A 40 4.24 -28.73 -10.75
C LEU A 40 4.75 -27.81 -11.88
N ASP A 41 6.06 -27.80 -12.18
CA ASP A 41 6.65 -26.76 -13.02
C ASP A 41 6.75 -27.14 -14.51
N GLY A 42 6.13 -26.31 -15.35
CA GLY A 42 6.29 -26.37 -16.81
C GLY A 42 5.40 -25.39 -17.58
N ALA A 43 4.44 -24.73 -16.93
CA ALA A 43 3.51 -23.82 -17.59
C ALA A 43 4.14 -22.47 -17.96
N VAL A 44 4.97 -21.90 -17.08
CA VAL A 44 5.70 -20.65 -17.37
C VAL A 44 6.71 -20.86 -18.50
N GLY A 45 7.44 -21.99 -18.50
CA GLY A 45 8.37 -22.36 -19.58
C GLY A 45 7.70 -22.43 -20.95
N ARG A 46 6.50 -22.99 -21.06
CA ARG A 46 5.73 -23.02 -22.31
C ARG A 46 5.35 -21.63 -22.83
N ARG A 47 5.08 -20.66 -21.95
CA ARG A 47 4.67 -19.28 -22.32
C ARG A 47 5.84 -18.40 -22.75
N LEU A 48 7.04 -18.69 -22.24
CA LEU A 48 8.25 -17.95 -22.53
C LEU A 48 9.16 -18.65 -23.56
N ALA A 49 8.76 -19.81 -24.08
CA ALA A 49 9.52 -20.59 -25.06
C ALA A 49 9.85 -19.85 -26.38
N SER A 50 9.14 -18.76 -26.70
CA SER A 50 9.39 -17.93 -27.88
C SER A 50 10.43 -16.83 -27.66
N LEU A 51 10.89 -16.60 -26.44
CA LEU A 51 11.92 -15.60 -26.14
C LEU A 51 13.31 -16.18 -26.42
N SER A 52 14.11 -15.47 -27.21
CA SER A 52 15.54 -15.78 -27.35
C SER A 52 16.25 -15.44 -26.03
N SER A 53 16.81 -16.44 -25.35
CA SER A 53 17.62 -16.22 -24.16
C SER A 53 19.03 -15.78 -24.52
N ILE A 54 19.63 -14.97 -23.66
CA ILE A 54 21.05 -14.61 -23.75
C ILE A 54 21.80 -15.40 -22.66
N PRO A 55 22.95 -16.03 -22.98
CA PRO A 55 23.78 -16.70 -22.00
C PRO A 55 24.22 -15.75 -20.87
N HIS A 56 24.03 -16.17 -19.62
CA HIS A 56 24.43 -15.40 -18.45
C HIS A 56 25.94 -15.40 -18.23
N VAL A 57 26.52 -14.22 -18.01
CA VAL A 57 27.89 -14.06 -17.51
C VAL A 57 27.81 -13.50 -16.08
N PRO A 58 28.28 -14.24 -15.05
CA PRO A 58 28.21 -13.77 -13.67
C PRO A 58 29.00 -12.47 -13.45
N ARG A 59 28.42 -11.55 -12.68
CA ARG A 59 29.01 -10.25 -12.34
C ARG A 59 28.50 -9.76 -10.98
N ILE A 60 29.30 -8.96 -10.28
CA ILE A 60 28.82 -8.27 -9.08
C ILE A 60 27.99 -7.04 -9.46
N ASN A 61 27.04 -6.64 -8.61
CA ASN A 61 26.31 -5.38 -8.82
C ASN A 61 27.25 -4.20 -8.49
N THR A 62 27.42 -3.28 -9.43
CA THR A 62 28.29 -2.09 -9.28
C THR A 62 27.54 -0.77 -9.29
N TYR A 63 26.24 -0.78 -9.57
CA TYR A 63 25.42 0.42 -9.73
C TYR A 63 24.06 0.25 -9.05
N ILE A 64 23.52 1.36 -8.56
CA ILE A 64 22.17 1.48 -8.00
C ILE A 64 21.51 2.59 -8.83
N PRO A 65 20.45 2.30 -9.60
CA PRO A 65 19.80 3.31 -10.44
C PRO A 65 19.18 4.42 -9.60
N ASP A 66 19.11 5.61 -10.18
CA ASP A 66 18.32 6.70 -9.62
C ASP A 66 16.81 6.41 -9.69
N LEU A 67 16.00 7.20 -8.98
CA LEU A 67 14.56 6.95 -8.82
C LEU A 67 13.77 6.98 -10.15
N ASN A 68 14.23 7.76 -11.13
CA ASN A 68 13.54 7.93 -12.41
C ASN A 68 13.78 6.73 -13.32
N ASP A 69 15.04 6.28 -13.41
CA ASP A 69 15.42 5.10 -14.18
C ASP A 69 14.78 3.84 -13.61
N ALA A 70 14.72 3.75 -12.28
CA ALA A 70 14.05 2.65 -11.61
C ALA A 70 12.55 2.60 -12.01
N THR A 71 11.84 3.74 -12.02
CA THR A 71 10.40 3.78 -12.33
C THR A 71 10.10 3.39 -13.78
N LEU A 72 10.96 3.76 -14.73
CA LEU A 72 10.85 3.37 -16.14
C LEU A 72 11.14 1.87 -16.34
N ASP A 73 12.11 1.34 -15.59
CA ASP A 73 12.45 -0.08 -15.64
C ASP A 73 11.34 -0.96 -15.05
N HIS A 74 10.71 -0.53 -13.96
CA HIS A 74 9.55 -1.25 -13.41
C HIS A 74 8.37 -1.27 -14.38
N HIS A 75 8.05 -0.15 -15.04
CA HIS A 75 7.01 -0.09 -16.06
C HIS A 75 7.28 -1.06 -17.22
N ARG A 76 8.53 -1.13 -17.69
CA ARG A 76 8.93 -2.05 -18.77
C ARG A 76 8.74 -3.51 -18.36
N LEU A 77 9.08 -3.85 -17.13
CA LEU A 77 8.89 -5.19 -16.58
C LEU A 77 7.41 -5.55 -16.46
N LEU A 78 6.57 -4.64 -15.95
CA LEU A 78 5.12 -4.85 -15.87
C LEU A 78 4.47 -5.07 -17.24
N GLN A 79 4.90 -4.33 -18.26
CA GLN A 79 4.44 -4.55 -19.64
C GLN A 79 4.80 -5.96 -20.15
N ARG A 80 6.02 -6.44 -19.86
CA ARG A 80 6.47 -7.80 -20.23
C ARG A 80 5.68 -8.88 -19.49
N LEU A 81 5.47 -8.71 -18.19
CA LEU A 81 4.68 -9.65 -17.38
C LEU A 81 3.24 -9.79 -17.92
N ASN A 82 2.60 -8.68 -18.22
CA ASN A 82 1.26 -8.65 -18.81
C ASN A 82 1.22 -9.33 -20.18
N ALA A 83 2.19 -9.07 -21.05
CA ALA A 83 2.27 -9.68 -22.37
C ALA A 83 2.38 -11.22 -22.31
N HIS A 84 3.01 -11.76 -21.27
CA HIS A 84 3.18 -13.20 -21.09
C HIS A 84 2.18 -13.84 -20.11
N GLY A 85 1.25 -13.08 -19.55
CA GLY A 85 0.25 -13.59 -18.59
C GLY A 85 0.87 -14.10 -17.28
N LEU A 86 1.90 -13.40 -16.81
CA LEU A 86 2.64 -13.73 -15.59
C LEU A 86 2.34 -12.70 -14.49
N TYR A 87 2.46 -13.12 -13.23
CA TYR A 87 2.39 -12.21 -12.08
C TYR A 87 3.56 -12.41 -11.13
N GLU A 88 3.89 -11.35 -10.39
CA GLU A 88 4.94 -11.34 -9.37
C GLU A 88 4.38 -11.61 -7.97
N VAL A 89 5.00 -12.53 -7.24
CA VAL A 89 4.89 -12.57 -5.77
C VAL A 89 5.89 -11.57 -5.19
N LYS A 90 5.35 -10.44 -4.72
CA LYS A 90 6.15 -9.32 -4.21
C LYS A 90 6.83 -9.65 -2.89
N VAL A 91 8.14 -9.49 -2.83
CA VAL A 91 8.94 -9.63 -1.60
C VAL A 91 9.52 -8.28 -1.16
N SER A 92 9.90 -8.14 0.11
CA SER A 92 10.46 -6.88 0.62
C SER A 92 11.83 -6.56 0.00
N GLY A 93 12.04 -5.30 -0.39
CA GLY A 93 13.31 -4.77 -0.93
C GLY A 93 14.34 -4.38 0.14
N ASP A 94 14.53 -5.21 1.15
CA ASP A 94 15.45 -5.00 2.29
C ASP A 94 16.84 -5.62 2.06
N GLY A 95 17.17 -5.92 0.80
CA GLY A 95 18.36 -6.66 0.39
C GLY A 95 18.28 -8.18 0.53
N ASN A 96 17.17 -8.74 1.04
CA ASN A 96 16.95 -10.20 1.03
C ASN A 96 16.10 -10.69 -0.15
N CYS A 97 15.69 -9.79 -1.05
CA CYS A 97 14.74 -10.07 -2.15
C CYS A 97 15.12 -11.30 -2.98
N GLN A 98 16.38 -11.40 -3.44
CA GLN A 98 16.85 -12.53 -4.24
C GLN A 98 16.65 -13.87 -3.52
N PHE A 99 17.01 -13.93 -2.24
CA PHE A 99 16.91 -15.15 -1.43
C PHE A 99 15.47 -15.50 -1.09
N ARG A 100 14.60 -14.49 -0.89
CA ARG A 100 13.17 -14.70 -0.68
C ARG A 100 12.47 -15.20 -1.95
N ALA A 101 12.83 -14.65 -3.10
CA ALA A 101 12.27 -15.08 -4.37
C ALA A 101 12.66 -16.53 -4.69
N LEU A 102 13.91 -16.91 -4.43
CA LEU A 102 14.37 -18.30 -4.53
C LEU A 102 13.67 -19.22 -3.51
N SER A 103 13.55 -18.79 -2.25
CA SER A 103 12.81 -19.51 -1.22
C SER A 103 11.36 -19.78 -1.63
N ASP A 104 10.71 -18.77 -2.21
CA ASP A 104 9.34 -18.89 -2.68
C ASP A 104 9.21 -19.87 -3.86
N GLN A 105 10.13 -19.84 -4.83
CA GLN A 105 10.15 -20.83 -5.92
C GLN A 105 10.42 -22.26 -5.42
N MET A 106 11.23 -22.42 -4.37
CA MET A 106 11.60 -23.73 -3.82
C MET A 106 10.56 -24.33 -2.88
N PHE A 107 9.94 -23.50 -2.05
CA PHE A 107 9.13 -23.93 -0.90
C PHE A 107 7.72 -23.35 -0.91
N ARG A 108 7.36 -22.57 -1.94
CA ARG A 108 6.12 -21.76 -2.00
C ARG A 108 5.97 -20.85 -0.78
N SER A 109 7.11 -20.41 -0.22
CA SER A 109 7.18 -19.54 0.95
C SER A 109 8.50 -18.74 0.96
N PRO A 110 8.46 -17.41 1.17
CA PRO A 110 9.66 -16.59 1.30
C PRO A 110 10.36 -16.71 2.66
N GLU A 111 9.75 -17.36 3.65
CA GLU A 111 10.22 -17.37 5.05
C GLU A 111 11.56 -18.13 5.22
N TYR A 112 11.82 -19.13 4.37
CA TYR A 112 13.05 -19.94 4.43
C TYR A 112 14.26 -19.26 3.76
N HIS A 113 14.17 -17.96 3.43
CA HIS A 113 15.25 -17.23 2.74
C HIS A 113 16.58 -17.21 3.50
N LYS A 114 16.56 -17.33 4.84
CA LYS A 114 17.77 -17.46 5.66
C LYS A 114 18.51 -18.76 5.36
N HIS A 115 17.76 -19.87 5.25
CA HIS A 115 18.29 -21.17 4.87
C HIS A 115 18.84 -21.14 3.43
N VAL A 116 18.09 -20.58 2.49
CA VAL A 116 18.52 -20.41 1.08
C VAL A 116 19.82 -19.60 1.00
N ARG A 117 19.91 -18.46 1.70
CA ARG A 117 21.13 -17.64 1.77
C ARG A 117 22.31 -18.44 2.32
N LYS A 118 22.10 -19.18 3.41
CA LYS A 118 23.15 -19.99 4.03
C LYS A 118 23.71 -21.05 3.06
N GLU A 119 22.85 -21.75 2.33
CA GLU A 119 23.27 -22.77 1.37
C GLU A 119 23.98 -22.17 0.14
N ILE A 120 23.52 -21.03 -0.37
CA ILE A 120 24.19 -20.29 -1.47
C ILE A 120 25.58 -19.80 -1.04
N VAL A 121 25.68 -19.22 0.16
CA VAL A 121 26.97 -18.75 0.69
C VAL A 121 27.93 -19.91 0.96
N LYS A 122 27.41 -21.06 1.38
CA LYS A 122 28.19 -22.30 1.51
C LYS A 122 28.72 -22.76 0.15
N GLN A 123 27.88 -22.76 -0.88
CA GLN A 123 28.30 -23.07 -2.26
C GLN A 123 29.43 -22.14 -2.73
N LEU A 124 29.30 -20.83 -2.52
CA LEU A 124 30.34 -19.85 -2.85
C LEU A 124 31.65 -20.16 -2.10
N LYS A 125 31.57 -20.52 -0.82
CA LYS A 125 32.75 -20.82 0.00
C LYS A 125 33.45 -22.11 -0.43
N ASP A 126 32.69 -23.17 -0.67
CA ASP A 126 33.23 -24.52 -0.90
C ASP A 126 33.74 -24.69 -2.34
N PHE A 127 33.17 -23.98 -3.32
CA PHE A 127 33.53 -24.06 -4.74
C PHE A 127 34.13 -22.75 -5.28
N ARG A 128 35.04 -22.15 -4.51
CA ARG A 128 35.67 -20.85 -4.79
C ARG A 128 36.16 -20.67 -6.24
N THR A 129 36.85 -21.67 -6.79
CA THR A 129 37.47 -21.59 -8.12
C THR A 129 36.46 -21.35 -9.24
N LEU A 130 35.19 -21.69 -9.02
CA LEU A 130 34.12 -21.46 -10.00
C LEU A 130 33.68 -20.00 -10.11
N TYR A 131 33.87 -19.20 -9.05
CA TYR A 131 33.27 -17.87 -8.94
C TYR A 131 34.29 -16.74 -8.78
N GLU A 132 35.49 -17.03 -8.28
CA GLU A 132 36.43 -15.97 -7.88
C GLU A 132 36.86 -15.05 -9.04
N GLY A 133 36.89 -15.58 -10.27
CA GLY A 133 37.23 -14.80 -11.48
C GLY A 133 36.20 -13.70 -11.81
N TYR A 134 34.99 -13.76 -11.27
CA TYR A 134 33.93 -12.76 -11.50
C TYR A 134 33.87 -11.69 -10.40
N VAL A 135 34.69 -11.82 -9.36
CA VAL A 135 34.63 -10.98 -8.17
C VAL A 135 35.86 -10.06 -8.14
N PRO A 136 35.72 -8.75 -8.43
CA PRO A 136 36.85 -7.81 -8.50
C PRO A 136 37.37 -7.36 -7.12
N MET A 137 37.19 -8.18 -6.09
CA MET A 137 37.64 -7.94 -4.72
C MET A 137 38.16 -9.25 -4.11
N GLN A 138 38.82 -9.17 -2.95
CA GLN A 138 39.26 -10.37 -2.24
C GLN A 138 38.07 -11.32 -2.00
N TYR A 139 38.11 -12.52 -2.58
CA TYR A 139 36.97 -13.45 -2.59
C TYR A 139 36.46 -13.78 -1.17
N LYS A 140 37.38 -13.87 -0.20
CA LYS A 140 37.04 -14.08 1.21
C LYS A 140 36.17 -12.97 1.80
N ARG A 141 36.39 -11.72 1.37
CA ARG A 141 35.58 -10.57 1.76
C ARG A 141 34.20 -10.63 1.11
N TYR A 142 34.14 -11.07 -0.14
CA TYR A 142 32.90 -11.19 -0.91
C TYR A 142 31.90 -12.18 -0.28
N TYR A 143 32.25 -13.45 -0.07
CA TYR A 143 31.27 -14.40 0.49
C TYR A 143 30.87 -14.07 1.94
N LYS A 144 31.78 -13.44 2.72
CA LYS A 144 31.45 -12.91 4.06
C LYS A 144 30.47 -11.74 4.01
N LYS A 145 30.57 -10.89 2.98
CA LYS A 145 29.62 -9.82 2.73
C LYS A 145 28.25 -10.42 2.39
N MET A 146 28.19 -11.37 1.45
CA MET A 146 26.96 -12.07 1.05
C MET A 146 26.29 -12.87 2.19
N ALA A 147 27.06 -13.29 3.19
CA ALA A 147 26.54 -13.94 4.40
C ALA A 147 25.69 -13.02 5.29
N LYS A 148 25.85 -11.69 5.20
CA LYS A 148 25.12 -10.75 6.06
C LYS A 148 23.64 -10.69 5.67
N ALA A 149 22.77 -10.70 6.67
CA ALA A 149 21.35 -10.44 6.47
C ALA A 149 21.15 -9.04 5.90
N GLY A 150 20.27 -8.91 4.90
CA GLY A 150 20.04 -7.65 4.20
C GLY A 150 21.12 -7.27 3.17
N GLU A 151 22.15 -8.09 2.97
CA GLU A 151 23.08 -7.87 1.86
C GLU A 151 22.45 -8.33 0.53
N TRP A 152 22.54 -7.46 -0.48
CA TRP A 152 21.91 -7.65 -1.78
C TRP A 152 22.63 -8.75 -2.56
N GLY A 153 21.85 -9.69 -3.08
CA GLY A 153 22.37 -10.70 -4.02
C GLY A 153 22.66 -10.10 -5.39
N ASP A 154 23.58 -10.74 -6.12
CA ASP A 154 24.03 -10.34 -7.45
C ASP A 154 23.94 -11.53 -8.43
N HIS A 155 24.53 -11.38 -9.62
CA HIS A 155 24.52 -12.42 -10.65
C HIS A 155 25.40 -13.63 -10.28
N VAL A 156 26.37 -13.46 -9.38
CA VAL A 156 27.24 -14.54 -8.89
C VAL A 156 26.50 -15.37 -7.84
N THR A 157 25.72 -14.77 -6.95
CA THR A 157 24.85 -15.51 -6.01
C THR A 157 23.74 -16.27 -6.73
N LEU A 158 23.20 -15.79 -7.86
CA LEU A 158 22.27 -16.56 -8.70
C LEU A 158 22.94 -17.76 -9.36
N GLN A 159 24.15 -17.61 -9.89
CA GLN A 159 24.89 -18.74 -10.45
C GLN A 159 25.14 -19.80 -9.37
N ALA A 160 25.58 -19.37 -8.18
CA ALA A 160 25.77 -20.28 -7.05
C ALA A 160 24.46 -20.94 -6.60
N ALA A 161 23.31 -20.25 -6.66
CA ALA A 161 22.01 -20.84 -6.40
C ALA A 161 21.65 -21.93 -7.42
N ALA A 162 21.82 -21.64 -8.72
CA ALA A 162 21.59 -22.60 -9.79
C ALA A 162 22.45 -23.87 -9.59
N ASP A 163 23.74 -23.68 -9.32
CA ASP A 163 24.70 -24.77 -9.06
C ASP A 163 24.34 -25.56 -7.80
N LYS A 164 23.96 -24.89 -6.71
CA LYS A 164 23.66 -25.51 -5.42
C LYS A 164 22.37 -26.34 -5.44
N PHE A 165 21.33 -25.83 -6.08
CA PHE A 165 20.00 -26.45 -6.09
C PHE A 165 19.72 -27.25 -7.35
N GLY A 166 20.65 -27.30 -8.30
CA GLY A 166 20.46 -28.00 -9.57
C GLY A 166 19.30 -27.47 -10.38
N ALA A 167 19.05 -26.16 -10.29
CA ALA A 167 17.89 -25.52 -10.89
C ALA A 167 18.30 -24.54 -11.98
N LYS A 168 17.60 -24.57 -13.11
CA LYS A 168 17.70 -23.52 -14.12
C LYS A 168 16.94 -22.30 -13.59
N ILE A 169 17.60 -21.15 -13.49
CA ILE A 169 16.94 -19.91 -13.09
C ILE A 169 16.66 -19.08 -14.36
N CYS A 170 15.38 -18.80 -14.57
CA CYS A 170 14.86 -18.04 -15.69
C CYS A 170 14.49 -16.63 -15.21
N LEU A 171 15.18 -15.61 -15.71
CA LEU A 171 14.97 -14.22 -15.32
C LEU A 171 14.26 -13.45 -16.44
N LEU A 172 13.06 -12.95 -16.15
CA LEU A 172 12.44 -11.90 -16.95
C LEU A 172 12.91 -10.54 -16.42
N THR A 173 13.71 -9.82 -17.20
CA THR A 173 14.36 -8.61 -16.70
C THR A 173 13.65 -7.35 -17.15
N SER A 174 13.98 -6.20 -16.55
CA SER A 174 13.60 -4.89 -17.06
C SER A 174 14.60 -4.31 -18.06
N PHE A 175 15.73 -4.93 -18.40
CA PHE A 175 16.73 -4.34 -19.30
C PHE A 175 16.16 -4.07 -20.69
N ARG A 176 16.56 -2.95 -21.34
CA ARG A 176 16.06 -2.55 -22.66
C ARG A 176 16.28 -3.66 -23.70
N ASP A 177 17.53 -4.14 -23.78
CA ASP A 177 17.96 -5.06 -24.84
C ASP A 177 18.03 -6.53 -24.40
N THR A 178 17.90 -6.80 -23.11
CA THR A 178 18.04 -8.16 -22.53
C THR A 178 16.74 -8.57 -21.84
N CYS A 179 15.71 -8.96 -22.60
CA CYS A 179 14.41 -9.31 -22.02
C CYS A 179 14.46 -10.54 -21.10
N PHE A 180 15.23 -11.55 -21.48
CA PHE A 180 15.22 -12.87 -20.85
C PHE A 180 16.65 -13.40 -20.67
N VAL A 181 16.97 -13.85 -19.46
CA VAL A 181 18.28 -14.41 -19.11
C VAL A 181 18.07 -15.79 -18.48
N GLU A 182 18.81 -16.78 -18.97
CA GLU A 182 18.83 -18.12 -18.38
C GLU A 182 20.16 -18.37 -17.67
N ILE A 183 20.06 -18.87 -16.44
CA ILE A 183 21.20 -19.25 -15.62
C ILE A 183 21.10 -20.76 -15.41
N ILE A 184 22.07 -21.48 -15.99
CA ILE A 184 22.11 -22.93 -15.99
C ILE A 184 23.20 -23.39 -15.00
N PRO A 185 22.94 -24.42 -14.19
CA PRO A 185 23.99 -25.07 -13.39
C PRO A 185 25.14 -25.57 -14.27
N ARG A 186 26.38 -25.33 -13.85
CA ARG A 186 27.57 -25.58 -14.68
C ARG A 186 27.92 -27.05 -14.88
N ASN A 187 27.74 -27.86 -13.84
CA ASN A 187 28.26 -29.23 -13.78
C ASN A 187 27.17 -30.30 -13.60
N GLN A 188 25.91 -29.96 -13.86
CA GLN A 188 24.78 -30.89 -13.76
C GLN A 188 23.63 -30.45 -14.65
N THR A 189 22.83 -31.42 -15.09
CA THR A 189 21.58 -31.14 -15.80
C THR A 189 20.55 -30.52 -14.84
N PRO A 190 19.87 -29.44 -15.21
CA PRO A 190 18.82 -28.85 -14.38
C PRO A 190 17.71 -29.88 -14.10
N GLN A 191 17.32 -30.02 -12.83
CA GLN A 191 16.20 -30.87 -12.41
C GLN A 191 14.92 -30.07 -12.17
N LYS A 192 15.05 -28.75 -12.00
CA LYS A 192 13.96 -27.81 -11.67
C LYS A 192 14.15 -26.50 -12.42
N GLU A 193 13.08 -25.72 -12.56
CA GLU A 193 13.11 -24.36 -13.12
C GLU A 193 12.60 -23.36 -12.09
N PHE A 194 13.36 -22.30 -11.84
CA PHE A 194 12.93 -21.19 -10.99
C PHE A 194 12.70 -19.95 -11.84
N TRP A 195 11.50 -19.39 -11.73
CA TRP A 195 11.06 -18.24 -12.50
C TRP A 195 11.09 -16.99 -11.63
N LEU A 196 11.97 -16.06 -11.96
CA LEU A 196 12.10 -14.80 -11.24
C LEU A 196 11.93 -13.62 -12.19
N SER A 197 11.43 -12.51 -11.68
CA SER A 197 11.57 -11.23 -12.33
C SER A 197 12.77 -10.49 -11.76
N PHE A 198 13.38 -9.65 -12.59
CA PHE A 198 14.49 -8.81 -12.19
C PHE A 198 14.27 -7.37 -12.67
N TRP A 199 14.02 -6.49 -11.72
CA TRP A 199 14.07 -5.06 -11.96
C TRP A 199 15.51 -4.59 -11.77
N SER A 200 16.12 -4.20 -12.89
CA SER A 200 17.47 -3.68 -13.09
C SER A 200 18.16 -3.29 -11.79
N GLU A 201 19.02 -4.20 -11.34
CA GLU A 201 20.01 -4.04 -10.27
C GLU A 201 19.47 -3.79 -8.86
N VAL A 202 18.15 -3.78 -8.67
CA VAL A 202 17.52 -3.42 -7.40
C VAL A 202 16.69 -4.54 -6.79
N HIS A 203 15.97 -5.35 -7.59
CA HIS A 203 14.93 -6.18 -7.01
C HIS A 203 14.62 -7.48 -7.78
N TYR A 204 14.39 -8.55 -7.01
CA TYR A 204 13.94 -9.86 -7.51
C TYR A 204 12.59 -10.21 -6.89
N ASN A 205 11.66 -10.67 -7.73
CA ASN A 205 10.41 -11.31 -7.29
C ASN A 205 10.27 -12.70 -7.90
N SER A 206 9.43 -13.52 -7.29
CA SER A 206 9.08 -14.85 -7.78
C SER A 206 7.93 -14.75 -8.80
N LEU A 207 7.94 -15.57 -9.86
CA LEU A 207 6.97 -15.51 -10.96
C LEU A 207 6.09 -16.76 -11.06
N TYR A 208 4.81 -16.53 -11.38
CA TYR A 208 3.78 -17.56 -11.52
C TYR A 208 2.83 -17.26 -12.69
N GLU A 209 2.08 -18.27 -13.13
CA GLU A 209 1.05 -18.14 -14.15
C GLU A 209 -0.27 -17.58 -13.59
N LEU A 210 -0.91 -16.66 -14.32
CA LEU A 210 -2.20 -16.06 -13.93
C LEU A 210 -3.35 -17.07 -13.67
N ARG A 211 -3.30 -18.28 -14.22
CA ARG A 211 -4.37 -19.30 -14.16
C ARG A 211 -4.35 -20.17 -12.90
N GLU A 212 -3.27 -20.16 -12.14
CA GLU A 212 -3.18 -20.86 -10.84
C GLU A 212 -4.06 -20.22 -9.75
N MET A 213 -4.77 -19.12 -10.03
CA MET A 213 -5.77 -18.56 -9.11
C MET A 213 -6.99 -19.46 -8.89
N ALA A 214 -7.34 -20.35 -9.84
CA ALA A 214 -8.67 -21.00 -9.86
C ALA A 214 -8.74 -22.43 -9.32
N SER A 215 -7.62 -23.17 -9.24
CA SER A 215 -7.59 -24.54 -8.70
C SER A 215 -7.22 -24.62 -7.22
N PHE A 216 -6.79 -23.51 -6.62
CA PHE A 216 -6.24 -23.45 -5.26
C PHE A 216 -7.29 -23.26 -4.15
N THR A 217 -8.57 -23.16 -4.51
CA THR A 217 -9.67 -22.95 -3.56
C THR A 217 -10.15 -24.24 -2.88
N ILE A 218 -9.89 -25.43 -3.44
CA ILE A 218 -10.61 -26.66 -3.03
C ILE A 218 -9.77 -27.58 -2.11
N LEU A 219 -8.44 -27.61 -2.21
CA LEU A 219 -7.63 -28.56 -1.42
C LEU A 219 -7.11 -28.01 -0.07
N ARG A 220 -7.18 -26.69 0.16
CA ARG A 220 -6.89 -26.07 1.47
C ARG A 220 -8.01 -26.18 2.49
N CYS A 221 -9.20 -26.65 2.09
CA CYS A 221 -10.39 -26.69 2.96
C CYS A 221 -10.43 -27.85 3.96
N LEU A 222 -9.55 -28.86 3.86
CA LEU A 222 -9.70 -30.09 4.67
C LEU A 222 -8.69 -30.29 5.80
N SER A 223 -7.61 -29.49 5.89
CA SER A 223 -6.57 -29.68 6.92
C SER A 223 -6.32 -28.46 7.83
N LEU A 224 -7.02 -27.34 7.63
CA LEU A 224 -6.91 -26.12 8.46
C LEU A 224 -8.15 -25.82 9.33
N LEU A 225 -8.99 -26.82 9.59
CA LEU A 225 -10.19 -26.67 10.42
C LEU A 225 -9.91 -26.50 11.93
N LEU A 226 -8.64 -26.46 12.35
CA LEU A 226 -8.25 -26.22 13.73
C LEU A 226 -7.08 -25.23 13.78
N LEU A 227 -7.36 -24.03 14.29
CA LEU A 227 -6.44 -22.93 14.62
C LEU A 227 -5.92 -22.04 13.46
N SER A 228 -6.74 -21.09 13.01
CA SER A 228 -6.49 -19.65 13.23
C SER A 228 -7.52 -18.81 12.49
N CYS A 229 -8.28 -18.05 13.26
CA CYS A 229 -9.10 -16.96 12.75
C CYS A 229 -8.20 -15.83 12.25
N ILE A 230 -7.59 -15.96 11.07
CA ILE A 230 -7.01 -14.82 10.38
C ILE A 230 -8.19 -14.02 9.84
N ALA A 231 -8.42 -12.83 10.40
CA ALA A 231 -9.38 -11.88 9.89
C ALA A 231 -8.96 -11.54 8.45
N MET A 232 -9.69 -12.06 7.47
CA MET A 232 -9.59 -11.59 6.09
C MET A 232 -10.21 -10.20 6.10
N ALA A 233 -9.44 -9.12 6.02
CA ALA A 233 -10.03 -7.82 5.72
C ALA A 233 -10.29 -7.74 4.21
N ALA A 234 -11.40 -7.12 3.82
CA ALA A 234 -11.83 -7.04 2.43
C ALA A 234 -11.79 -5.58 1.96
N PRO A 235 -11.45 -5.32 0.68
CA PRO A 235 -11.60 -3.98 0.13
C PRO A 235 -13.08 -3.55 0.18
N PRO A 236 -13.38 -2.25 0.34
CA PRO A 236 -14.74 -1.74 0.21
C PRO A 236 -15.38 -2.20 -1.10
N ARG A 237 -16.70 -2.39 -1.09
CA ARG A 237 -17.43 -2.70 -2.33
C ARG A 237 -17.19 -1.60 -3.37
N ARG A 238 -17.03 -2.01 -4.63
CA ARG A 238 -16.80 -1.08 -5.74
C ARG A 238 -17.94 -0.04 -5.79
N PRO A 239 -17.63 1.28 -5.85
CA PRO A 239 -18.63 2.31 -6.05
C PRO A 239 -19.47 2.07 -7.30
N ILE A 240 -20.75 2.42 -7.22
CA ILE A 240 -21.70 2.39 -8.34
C ILE A 240 -22.00 3.83 -8.72
N ASP A 241 -21.65 4.18 -9.96
CA ASP A 241 -21.90 5.51 -10.51
C ASP A 241 -23.39 5.71 -10.79
N VAL A 242 -23.92 6.84 -10.34
CA VAL A 242 -25.33 7.23 -10.51
C VAL A 242 -25.44 8.72 -10.86
N PRO A 243 -26.53 9.18 -11.48
CA PRO A 243 -26.74 10.61 -11.70
C PRO A 243 -26.84 11.39 -10.39
N PHE A 244 -26.34 12.62 -10.35
CA PHE A 244 -26.39 13.54 -9.21
C PHE A 244 -27.76 13.59 -8.53
N GLN A 245 -28.82 13.75 -9.32
CA GLN A 245 -30.19 13.93 -8.84
C GLN A 245 -30.73 12.71 -8.11
N ARG A 246 -30.10 11.53 -8.24
CA ARG A 246 -30.49 10.35 -7.45
C ARG A 246 -30.30 10.62 -5.96
N ASN A 247 -29.15 11.19 -5.60
CA ASN A 247 -28.67 11.21 -4.22
C ASN A 247 -28.52 12.62 -3.64
N TYR A 248 -28.33 13.63 -4.48
CA TYR A 248 -27.94 14.98 -4.05
C TYR A 248 -28.91 16.06 -4.55
N VAL A 249 -28.86 17.21 -3.89
CA VAL A 249 -29.56 18.45 -4.22
C VAL A 249 -28.62 19.63 -4.01
N PRO A 250 -28.74 20.71 -4.82
CA PRO A 250 -27.92 21.90 -4.62
C PRO A 250 -28.29 22.60 -3.30
N THR A 251 -27.32 23.27 -2.67
CA THR A 251 -27.54 24.05 -1.44
C THR A 251 -27.46 25.54 -1.66
N TRP A 252 -26.61 26.00 -2.58
CA TRP A 252 -26.35 27.42 -2.81
C TRP A 252 -25.90 27.69 -4.25
N ALA A 253 -26.26 28.87 -4.77
CA ALA A 253 -25.90 29.35 -6.12
C ALA A 253 -26.08 28.27 -7.21
N ASN A 254 -27.33 27.89 -7.46
CA ASN A 254 -27.65 26.81 -8.41
C ASN A 254 -27.17 27.10 -9.83
N ASP A 255 -27.07 28.37 -10.21
CA ASP A 255 -26.53 28.86 -11.47
C ASP A 255 -25.01 28.63 -11.63
N HIS A 256 -24.30 28.41 -10.52
CA HIS A 256 -22.88 28.01 -10.51
C HIS A 256 -22.70 26.49 -10.58
N ILE A 257 -23.78 25.73 -10.71
CA ILE A 257 -23.78 24.27 -10.86
C ILE A 257 -24.18 23.90 -12.29
N LYS A 258 -23.22 23.40 -13.05
CA LYS A 258 -23.46 22.93 -14.41
C LYS A 258 -23.65 21.41 -14.44
N TYR A 259 -24.82 20.98 -14.88
CA TYR A 259 -25.13 19.57 -15.12
C TYR A 259 -24.69 19.15 -16.51
N ILE A 260 -23.94 18.06 -16.60
CA ILE A 260 -23.43 17.48 -17.85
C ILE A 260 -23.93 16.04 -17.94
N ASN A 261 -24.25 15.57 -19.16
CA ASN A 261 -24.73 14.21 -19.42
C ASN A 261 -25.87 13.78 -18.50
N ALA A 262 -26.93 14.60 -18.44
CA ALA A 262 -28.10 14.40 -17.58
C ALA A 262 -27.75 14.23 -16.07
N GLY A 263 -26.69 14.89 -15.61
CA GLY A 263 -26.27 14.87 -14.21
C GLY A 263 -25.33 13.72 -13.83
N ASN A 264 -24.87 12.91 -14.79
CA ASN A 264 -23.78 11.95 -14.57
C ASN A 264 -22.43 12.64 -14.33
N GLU A 265 -22.31 13.89 -14.74
CA GLU A 265 -21.19 14.77 -14.43
C GLU A 265 -21.72 16.12 -13.98
N LEU A 266 -21.02 16.74 -13.05
CA LEU A 266 -21.36 18.05 -12.50
C LEU A 266 -20.10 18.91 -12.39
N GLN A 267 -20.24 20.21 -12.64
CA GLN A 267 -19.18 21.20 -12.42
C GLN A 267 -19.65 22.26 -11.42
N LEU A 268 -18.86 22.50 -10.38
CA LEU A 268 -19.02 23.63 -9.47
C LEU A 268 -18.09 24.75 -9.91
N SER A 269 -18.64 25.95 -10.03
CA SER A 269 -17.89 27.16 -10.44
C SER A 269 -17.79 28.15 -9.29
N LEU A 270 -16.62 28.72 -9.10
CA LEU A 270 -16.36 29.78 -8.13
C LEU A 270 -15.82 31.02 -8.85
N ASP A 271 -16.40 32.16 -8.52
CA ASP A 271 -15.89 33.49 -8.88
C ASP A 271 -15.94 34.42 -7.67
N LYS A 272 -15.56 35.69 -7.88
CA LYS A 272 -15.44 36.68 -6.81
C LYS A 272 -16.75 37.02 -6.11
N TYR A 273 -17.89 36.69 -6.71
CA TYR A 273 -19.21 36.99 -6.17
C TYR A 273 -19.71 35.84 -5.32
N THR A 274 -19.55 34.60 -5.80
CA THR A 274 -20.06 33.45 -5.06
C THR A 274 -19.37 32.14 -5.42
N GLY A 275 -19.28 31.28 -4.40
CA GLY A 275 -19.04 29.85 -4.57
C GLY A 275 -20.34 29.09 -4.71
N THR A 276 -20.28 27.77 -4.56
CA THR A 276 -21.47 26.93 -4.63
C THR A 276 -21.27 25.62 -3.88
N GLY A 277 -22.34 24.88 -3.67
CA GLY A 277 -22.29 23.57 -3.04
C GLY A 277 -23.57 22.77 -3.21
N PHE A 278 -23.49 21.52 -2.79
CA PHE A 278 -24.59 20.57 -2.77
C PHE A 278 -24.53 19.69 -1.53
N GLN A 279 -25.67 19.05 -1.21
CA GLN A 279 -25.79 18.12 -0.10
C GLN A 279 -26.60 16.89 -0.49
N SER A 280 -26.46 15.81 0.27
CA SER A 280 -27.29 14.62 0.12
C SER A 280 -28.74 14.90 0.52
N LYS A 281 -29.67 14.22 -0.16
CA LYS A 281 -31.09 14.23 0.20
C LYS A 281 -31.30 13.63 1.58
N GLY A 282 -30.82 12.39 1.77
CA GLY A 282 -30.87 11.66 3.03
C GLY A 282 -29.73 12.03 3.98
N SER A 283 -29.91 11.63 5.24
CA SER A 283 -28.88 11.60 6.28
C SER A 283 -28.55 10.14 6.58
N TYR A 284 -27.30 9.87 6.97
CA TYR A 284 -26.80 8.50 7.10
C TYR A 284 -26.04 8.33 8.41
N LEU A 285 -26.19 7.16 9.02
CA LEU A 285 -25.38 6.73 10.16
C LEU A 285 -24.62 5.47 9.73
N PHE A 286 -23.32 5.64 9.46
CA PHE A 286 -22.46 4.65 8.82
C PHE A 286 -22.75 4.40 7.34
N GLY A 287 -21.74 3.96 6.61
CA GLY A 287 -21.81 3.68 5.18
C GLY A 287 -20.49 3.79 4.44
N HIS A 288 -20.59 3.64 3.13
CA HIS A 288 -19.56 3.91 2.16
C HIS A 288 -20.01 5.03 1.23
N PHE A 289 -19.24 6.11 1.19
CA PHE A 289 -19.55 7.33 0.46
C PHE A 289 -18.40 7.63 -0.47
N SER A 290 -18.66 7.79 -1.77
CA SER A 290 -17.59 7.90 -2.75
C SER A 290 -17.94 8.91 -3.84
N MET A 291 -16.96 9.75 -4.16
CA MET A 291 -17.07 10.78 -5.17
C MET A 291 -15.86 10.71 -6.10
N GLN A 292 -16.08 10.77 -7.40
CA GLN A 292 -15.00 10.97 -8.37
C GLN A 292 -14.83 12.47 -8.59
N ILE A 293 -13.66 13.02 -8.27
CA ILE A 293 -13.43 14.47 -8.33
C ILE A 293 -12.21 14.74 -9.22
N LYS A 294 -12.32 15.78 -10.06
CA LYS A 294 -11.21 16.38 -10.80
C LYS A 294 -11.10 17.85 -10.38
N MET A 295 -9.93 18.22 -9.86
CA MET A 295 -9.70 19.51 -9.20
C MET A 295 -9.56 20.67 -10.20
N VAL A 296 -9.60 21.89 -9.68
CA VAL A 296 -9.44 23.13 -10.46
C VAL A 296 -8.05 23.15 -11.14
N PRO A 297 -7.98 23.27 -12.48
CA PRO A 297 -6.69 23.34 -13.18
C PRO A 297 -6.07 24.74 -13.08
N GLY A 298 -4.77 24.83 -13.33
CA GLY A 298 -4.07 26.12 -13.41
C GLY A 298 -3.80 26.74 -12.05
N ASP A 299 -3.99 28.06 -11.93
CA ASP A 299 -3.90 28.75 -10.63
C ASP A 299 -5.21 28.55 -9.87
N SER A 300 -5.11 27.94 -8.70
CA SER A 300 -6.21 27.64 -7.79
C SER A 300 -5.89 28.11 -6.37
N ALA A 301 -4.85 28.92 -6.18
CA ALA A 301 -4.45 29.43 -4.88
C ALA A 301 -5.64 30.13 -4.18
N GLY A 302 -5.80 29.89 -2.89
CA GLY A 302 -6.87 30.42 -2.05
C GLY A 302 -8.22 29.70 -2.22
N THR A 303 -8.37 28.75 -3.14
CA THR A 303 -9.61 27.97 -3.31
C THR A 303 -9.58 26.67 -2.50
N VAL A 304 -10.75 26.27 -1.99
CA VAL A 304 -10.97 24.97 -1.34
C VAL A 304 -12.11 24.26 -2.02
N THR A 305 -11.82 23.07 -2.56
CA THR A 305 -12.85 22.11 -2.94
C THR A 305 -13.06 21.17 -1.75
N ALA A 306 -14.27 21.03 -1.24
CA ALA A 306 -14.55 20.17 -0.08
C ALA A 306 -15.46 18.99 -0.46
N PHE A 307 -15.25 17.84 0.18
CA PHE A 307 -16.14 16.68 0.16
C PHE A 307 -16.17 16.09 1.57
N TYR A 308 -17.30 16.23 2.26
CA TYR A 308 -17.34 15.97 3.69
C TYR A 308 -18.69 15.43 4.16
N LEU A 309 -18.70 14.87 5.36
CA LEU A 309 -19.91 14.45 6.06
C LEU A 309 -20.04 15.26 7.33
N SER A 310 -21.21 15.83 7.63
CA SER A 310 -21.41 16.63 8.85
C SER A 310 -22.80 16.42 9.45
N SER A 311 -22.90 16.44 10.78
CA SER A 311 -24.17 16.50 11.51
C SER A 311 -24.56 17.95 11.82
N GLN A 312 -25.83 18.22 12.15
CA GLN A 312 -26.37 19.59 12.11
C GLN A 312 -26.40 20.35 13.46
N ASN A 313 -25.87 19.78 14.55
CA ASN A 313 -25.97 20.40 15.87
C ASN A 313 -24.67 21.09 16.32
N SER A 314 -24.70 21.78 17.47
CA SER A 314 -23.53 22.52 17.97
C SER A 314 -22.35 21.63 18.37
N GLU A 315 -22.63 20.40 18.81
CA GLU A 315 -21.62 19.36 19.08
C GLU A 315 -21.50 18.42 17.87
N HIS A 316 -21.47 18.98 16.67
CA HIS A 316 -21.47 18.20 15.43
C HIS A 316 -20.29 17.23 15.34
N ASP A 317 -20.54 16.13 14.65
CA ASP A 317 -19.49 15.25 14.15
C ASP A 317 -19.26 15.57 12.67
N GLU A 318 -18.01 15.52 12.22
CA GLU A 318 -17.63 15.86 10.84
C GLU A 318 -16.46 15.01 10.34
N ILE A 319 -16.45 14.67 9.05
CA ILE A 319 -15.43 13.88 8.37
C ILE A 319 -15.09 14.55 7.04
N ASP A 320 -13.85 15.05 6.91
CA ASP A 320 -13.51 15.99 5.84
C ASP A 320 -12.48 15.47 4.84
N PHE A 321 -12.75 15.70 3.56
CA PHE A 321 -11.73 15.96 2.55
C PHE A 321 -11.79 17.42 2.13
N GLU A 322 -10.66 18.11 2.20
CA GLU A 322 -10.50 19.48 1.72
C GLU A 322 -9.28 19.55 0.80
N PHE A 323 -9.52 19.91 -0.46
CA PHE A 323 -8.50 20.04 -1.49
C PHE A 323 -8.09 21.50 -1.59
N LEU A 324 -6.90 21.80 -1.06
CA LEU A 324 -6.36 23.16 -0.98
C LEU A 324 -5.62 23.45 -2.29
N GLY A 325 -6.13 24.43 -3.04
CA GLY A 325 -5.54 24.84 -4.30
C GLY A 325 -4.20 25.53 -4.15
N ASN A 326 -3.50 25.71 -5.25
CA ASN A 326 -2.15 26.25 -5.28
C ASN A 326 -1.88 27.05 -6.56
N ARG A 327 -0.75 27.75 -6.59
CA ARG A 327 -0.28 28.45 -7.80
C ARG A 327 -0.03 27.46 -8.93
N THR A 328 -0.12 27.93 -10.17
CA THR A 328 0.13 27.09 -11.35
C THR A 328 1.48 26.37 -11.24
N GLY A 329 1.48 25.05 -11.43
CA GLY A 329 2.68 24.21 -11.37
C GLY A 329 3.11 23.79 -9.96
N GLN A 330 2.41 24.24 -8.91
CA GLN A 330 2.63 23.79 -7.54
C GLN A 330 1.61 22.70 -7.14
N PRO A 331 1.99 21.78 -6.23
CA PRO A 331 1.15 20.65 -5.89
C PRO A 331 -0.09 21.06 -5.08
N TYR A 332 -1.20 20.37 -5.34
CA TYR A 332 -2.40 20.40 -4.48
C TYR A 332 -2.13 19.72 -3.15
N ILE A 333 -2.79 20.19 -2.09
CA ILE A 333 -2.81 19.53 -0.78
C ILE A 333 -4.18 18.91 -0.56
N VAL A 334 -4.21 17.66 -0.09
CA VAL A 334 -5.41 17.06 0.49
C VAL A 334 -5.30 17.14 2.00
N GLN A 335 -6.19 17.91 2.61
CA GLN A 335 -6.41 17.93 4.05
C GLN A 335 -7.54 16.97 4.39
N THR A 336 -7.34 16.18 5.44
CA THR A 336 -8.42 15.44 6.10
C THR A 336 -8.58 15.92 7.53
N ASN A 337 -9.80 15.95 8.03
CA ASN A 337 -10.09 16.30 9.41
C ASN A 337 -11.22 15.42 9.98
N VAL A 338 -11.30 15.36 11.30
CA VAL A 338 -12.35 14.63 12.01
C VAL A 338 -12.79 15.45 13.23
N PHE A 339 -14.05 15.90 13.21
CA PHE A 339 -14.70 16.52 14.35
C PHE A 339 -15.52 15.49 15.12
N THR A 340 -15.42 15.56 16.44
CA THR A 340 -16.22 14.73 17.35
C THR A 340 -16.78 15.59 18.45
N GLY A 341 -18.09 15.70 18.55
CA GLY A 341 -18.72 16.53 19.59
C GLY A 341 -18.36 18.03 19.47
N GLY A 342 -18.26 18.54 18.25
CA GLY A 342 -17.88 19.93 17.95
C GLY A 342 -16.38 20.22 18.06
N LYS A 343 -15.55 19.22 18.37
CA LYS A 343 -14.09 19.39 18.48
C LYS A 343 -13.34 18.70 17.35
N GLY A 344 -12.71 19.52 16.49
CA GLY A 344 -11.79 19.12 15.43
C GLY A 344 -10.33 19.12 15.90
N ASP A 345 -9.49 19.92 15.24
CA ASP A 345 -8.03 20.02 15.44
C ASP A 345 -7.25 18.73 15.14
N ARG A 346 -7.73 17.95 14.17
CA ARG A 346 -7.14 16.67 13.78
C ARG A 346 -6.71 16.65 12.32
N GLU A 347 -6.18 17.76 11.83
CA GLU A 347 -5.79 17.89 10.44
C GLU A 347 -4.61 16.97 10.11
N GLN A 348 -4.71 16.30 8.97
CA GLN A 348 -3.58 15.69 8.29
C GLN A 348 -3.55 16.20 6.86
N ARG A 349 -2.37 16.57 6.36
CA ARG A 349 -2.19 17.08 5.00
C ARG A 349 -1.22 16.18 4.25
N ILE A 350 -1.61 15.79 3.04
CA ILE A 350 -0.76 15.05 2.12
C ILE A 350 -0.67 15.75 0.76
N TYR A 351 0.46 15.55 0.06
CA TYR A 351 0.47 15.66 -1.39
C TYR A 351 -0.08 14.38 -2.02
N LEU A 352 -0.53 14.46 -3.27
CA LEU A 352 -0.95 13.28 -4.05
C LEU A 352 0.19 12.76 -4.92
N TRP A 353 0.17 11.47 -5.21
CA TRP A 353 1.12 10.80 -6.11
C TRP A 353 0.75 10.92 -7.60
N PHE A 354 -0.18 11.83 -7.91
CA PHE A 354 -0.66 12.16 -9.24
C PHE A 354 -1.13 13.62 -9.27
N ASP A 355 -1.32 14.19 -10.47
CA ASP A 355 -1.91 15.51 -10.65
C ASP A 355 -3.45 15.41 -10.66
N PRO A 356 -4.14 15.87 -9.59
CA PRO A 356 -5.59 15.70 -9.45
C PRO A 356 -6.41 16.61 -10.38
N THR A 357 -5.75 17.49 -11.15
CA THR A 357 -6.40 18.38 -12.12
C THR A 357 -6.57 17.73 -13.50
N LYS A 358 -5.84 16.64 -13.79
CA LYS A 358 -5.77 16.02 -15.13
C LYS A 358 -6.81 14.93 -15.36
N ALA A 359 -7.15 14.18 -14.31
CA ALA A 359 -8.08 13.06 -14.39
C ALA A 359 -9.02 13.04 -13.18
N TYR A 360 -10.13 12.32 -13.31
CA TYR A 360 -10.96 12.02 -12.15
C TYR A 360 -10.28 10.95 -11.31
N HIS A 361 -10.22 11.20 -10.00
CA HIS A 361 -9.80 10.22 -9.01
C HIS A 361 -10.92 10.00 -8.00
N THR A 362 -10.95 8.82 -7.40
CA THR A 362 -11.99 8.44 -6.44
C THR A 362 -11.57 8.85 -5.04
N TYR A 363 -12.42 9.59 -4.35
CA TYR A 363 -12.24 9.93 -2.94
C TYR A 363 -13.39 9.31 -2.17
N SER A 364 -13.10 8.48 -1.19
CA SER A 364 -14.15 7.78 -0.44
C SER A 364 -13.91 7.72 1.06
N VAL A 365 -15.03 7.62 1.77
CA VAL A 365 -15.10 7.42 3.21
C VAL A 365 -15.81 6.10 3.46
N LEU A 366 -15.14 5.18 4.16
CA LEU A 366 -15.79 4.06 4.83
C LEU A 366 -15.96 4.42 6.30
N TRP A 367 -17.19 4.54 6.77
CA TRP A 367 -17.52 4.87 8.15
C TRP A 367 -18.41 3.78 8.74
N ASN A 368 -17.94 3.11 9.80
CA ASN A 368 -18.70 2.12 10.55
C ASN A 368 -18.45 2.29 12.05
N MET A 369 -19.01 1.40 12.88
CA MET A 369 -18.84 1.47 14.34
C MET A 369 -17.40 1.28 14.84
N TYR A 370 -16.49 0.78 14.01
CA TYR A 370 -15.12 0.45 14.39
C TYR A 370 -14.13 1.53 13.95
N GLN A 371 -14.37 2.15 12.79
CA GLN A 371 -13.40 3.01 12.14
C GLN A 371 -14.03 3.94 11.11
N ILE A 372 -13.32 5.04 10.85
CA ILE A 372 -13.46 5.86 9.65
C ILE A 372 -12.18 5.66 8.84
N VAL A 373 -12.32 5.35 7.55
CA VAL A 373 -11.19 5.21 6.63
C VAL A 373 -11.37 6.14 5.45
N PHE A 374 -10.35 6.95 5.19
CA PHE A 374 -10.26 7.84 4.05
C PHE A 374 -9.46 7.15 2.95
N PHE A 375 -10.04 7.04 1.76
CA PHE A 375 -9.38 6.48 0.59
C PHE A 375 -9.19 7.52 -0.50
N VAL A 376 -8.04 7.42 -1.17
CA VAL A 376 -7.79 7.99 -2.49
C VAL A 376 -7.57 6.82 -3.43
N ASP A 377 -8.43 6.67 -4.43
CA ASP A 377 -8.57 5.47 -5.24
C ASP A 377 -8.67 4.21 -4.37
N ASP A 378 -7.68 3.31 -4.41
CA ASP A 378 -7.62 2.10 -3.60
C ASP A 378 -6.58 2.19 -2.46
N TYR A 379 -6.10 3.40 -2.14
CA TYR A 379 -5.12 3.66 -1.06
C TYR A 379 -5.81 4.26 0.17
N PRO A 380 -5.79 3.60 1.34
CA PRO A 380 -6.13 4.26 2.59
C PRO A 380 -5.06 5.32 2.89
N ILE A 381 -5.48 6.57 3.02
CA ILE A 381 -4.60 7.70 3.34
C ILE A 381 -4.65 8.08 4.83
N ARG A 382 -5.72 7.66 5.52
CA ARG A 382 -5.94 7.88 6.94
C ARG A 382 -6.96 6.88 7.47
N ILE A 383 -6.77 6.49 8.71
CA ILE A 383 -7.75 5.77 9.52
C ILE A 383 -7.97 6.55 10.83
N PHE A 384 -9.20 6.58 11.31
CA PHE A 384 -9.55 7.08 12.63
C PHE A 384 -10.39 6.02 13.34
N LYS A 385 -9.81 5.34 14.32
CA LYS A 385 -10.44 4.24 15.05
C LYS A 385 -11.41 4.76 16.10
N ASN A 386 -12.49 4.03 16.30
CA ASN A 386 -13.32 4.19 17.49
C ASN A 386 -12.51 3.79 18.74
N SER A 387 -11.98 4.80 19.42
CA SER A 387 -11.11 4.66 20.60
C SER A 387 -11.80 5.10 21.89
N LYS A 388 -13.09 4.78 22.00
CA LYS A 388 -13.92 5.10 23.18
C LYS A 388 -13.37 4.50 24.47
N ASP A 389 -12.73 3.33 24.41
CA ASP A 389 -12.05 2.70 25.54
C ASP A 389 -10.84 3.50 26.05
N LEU A 390 -10.27 4.38 25.21
CA LEU A 390 -9.23 5.34 25.57
C LEU A 390 -9.80 6.73 25.93
N GLY A 391 -11.13 6.88 26.01
CA GLY A 391 -11.81 8.14 26.29
C GLY A 391 -11.93 9.10 25.10
N VAL A 392 -11.57 8.66 23.88
CA VAL A 392 -11.69 9.47 22.65
C VAL A 392 -13.10 9.34 22.08
N ARG A 393 -13.77 10.46 21.81
CA ARG A 393 -15.09 10.47 21.15
C ARG A 393 -14.95 9.98 19.69
N PHE A 394 -16.04 9.46 19.13
CA PHE A 394 -16.10 8.95 17.76
C PHE A 394 -17.48 9.26 17.15
N PRO A 395 -17.62 9.56 15.85
CA PRO A 395 -18.93 9.77 15.21
C PRO A 395 -19.74 8.47 15.20
N PHE A 396 -20.69 8.29 16.13
CA PHE A 396 -21.38 7.00 16.30
C PHE A 396 -22.90 7.07 16.40
N ASN A 397 -23.48 8.23 16.71
CA ASN A 397 -24.92 8.36 16.97
C ASN A 397 -25.55 9.64 16.40
N GLN A 398 -24.80 10.39 15.60
CA GLN A 398 -25.27 11.58 14.92
C GLN A 398 -25.33 11.30 13.41
N PRO A 399 -26.52 11.11 12.82
CA PRO A 399 -26.64 10.95 11.37
C PRO A 399 -26.08 12.17 10.65
N MET A 400 -25.22 11.93 9.67
CA MET A 400 -24.56 12.96 8.88
C MET A 400 -25.11 13.03 7.47
N LYS A 401 -25.22 14.25 6.94
CA LYS A 401 -25.40 14.45 5.51
C LYS A 401 -24.04 14.51 4.84
N ILE A 402 -24.01 14.20 3.55
CA ILE A 402 -22.83 14.35 2.72
C ILE A 402 -22.92 15.68 2.00
N TYR A 403 -21.83 16.42 1.97
CA TYR A 403 -21.72 17.75 1.40
C TYR A 403 -20.54 17.83 0.43
N SER A 404 -20.64 18.74 -0.51
CA SER A 404 -19.49 19.20 -1.28
C SER A 404 -19.67 20.66 -1.67
N SER A 405 -18.58 21.39 -1.71
CA SER A 405 -18.57 22.82 -2.04
C SER A 405 -17.26 23.24 -2.69
N LEU A 406 -17.31 24.38 -3.39
CA LEU A 406 -16.14 25.09 -3.88
C LEU A 406 -16.23 26.54 -3.41
N TRP A 407 -15.24 26.98 -2.63
CA TRP A 407 -15.28 28.27 -1.96
C TRP A 407 -13.87 28.86 -1.77
N ASN A 408 -13.82 30.15 -1.42
CA ASN A 408 -12.59 30.89 -1.16
C ASN A 408 -12.23 30.85 0.32
N ALA A 409 -10.97 30.51 0.61
CA ALA A 409 -10.44 30.39 1.96
C ALA A 409 -9.04 31.04 2.05
N ASP A 410 -8.95 32.27 1.53
CA ASP A 410 -7.71 33.05 1.40
C ASP A 410 -6.89 33.14 2.69
N ASP A 411 -7.53 33.09 3.84
CA ASP A 411 -6.88 33.27 5.13
C ASP A 411 -6.03 32.07 5.57
N TRP A 412 -6.19 30.90 4.95
CA TRP A 412 -5.46 29.71 5.40
C TRP A 412 -5.15 28.65 4.32
N ALA A 413 -5.87 28.60 3.19
CA ALA A 413 -5.81 27.47 2.26
C ALA A 413 -4.42 27.25 1.65
N THR A 414 -3.84 28.28 1.04
CA THR A 414 -2.60 28.13 0.28
C THR A 414 -1.42 28.74 1.03
N ARG A 415 -0.40 27.90 1.28
CA ARG A 415 0.79 28.27 2.09
C ARG A 415 0.42 28.90 3.45
N GLY A 416 -0.62 28.38 4.10
CA GLY A 416 -1.10 28.90 5.38
C GLY A 416 -1.71 30.31 5.28
N GLY A 417 -2.26 30.68 4.12
CA GLY A 417 -2.93 31.96 3.89
C GLY A 417 -2.06 33.06 3.31
N LEU A 418 -0.79 32.77 3.01
CA LEU A 418 0.12 33.73 2.37
C LEU A 418 -0.23 34.02 0.91
N GLU A 419 -0.78 33.02 0.21
CA GLU A 419 -1.16 33.15 -1.20
C GLU A 419 -2.68 33.34 -1.31
N LYS A 420 -3.07 34.48 -1.89
CA LYS A 420 -4.47 34.88 -2.08
C LYS A 420 -4.99 34.50 -3.46
N THR A 421 -6.30 34.36 -3.56
CA THR A 421 -7.00 34.04 -4.81
C THR A 421 -6.82 35.17 -5.82
N ASP A 422 -6.29 34.83 -7.00
CA ASP A 422 -6.27 35.74 -8.14
C ASP A 422 -7.60 35.63 -8.89
N TRP A 423 -8.55 36.49 -8.55
CA TRP A 423 -9.87 36.52 -9.16
C TRP A 423 -9.87 36.81 -10.67
N SER A 424 -8.76 37.26 -11.26
CA SER A 424 -8.63 37.37 -12.72
C SER A 424 -8.57 36.01 -13.42
N LYS A 425 -8.34 34.93 -12.67
CA LYS A 425 -8.32 33.54 -13.16
C LYS A 425 -9.68 32.83 -13.04
N ALA A 426 -10.68 33.50 -12.46
CA ALA A 426 -12.03 32.97 -12.38
C ALA A 426 -12.65 32.80 -13.79
N PRO A 427 -13.58 31.83 -13.98
CA PRO A 427 -14.10 30.93 -12.96
C PRO A 427 -13.16 29.77 -12.63
N PHE A 428 -13.06 29.45 -11.34
CA PHE A 428 -12.42 28.23 -10.85
C PHE A 428 -13.44 27.09 -10.92
N VAL A 429 -13.09 25.97 -11.54
CA VAL A 429 -14.06 24.89 -11.82
C VAL A 429 -13.57 23.55 -11.30
N ALA A 430 -14.30 22.98 -10.33
CA ALA A 430 -14.12 21.61 -9.85
C ALA A 430 -15.19 20.70 -10.47
N SER A 431 -14.81 19.50 -10.91
CA SER A 431 -15.70 18.58 -11.61
C SER A 431 -15.94 17.29 -10.84
N TYR A 432 -17.16 16.76 -10.89
CA TYR A 432 -17.65 15.66 -10.06
C TYR A 432 -18.37 14.58 -10.89
N LYS A 433 -18.20 13.31 -10.52
CA LYS A 433 -18.92 12.13 -11.05
C LYS A 433 -19.14 11.09 -9.95
N GLY A 434 -19.86 10.03 -10.30
CA GLY A 434 -20.06 8.85 -9.47
C GLY A 434 -21.19 9.01 -8.46
N PHE A 435 -21.14 10.04 -7.61
CA PHE A 435 -22.20 10.40 -6.66
C PHE A 435 -22.69 9.21 -5.81
N HIS A 436 -21.78 8.31 -5.45
CA HIS A 436 -22.09 7.03 -4.82
C HIS A 436 -22.40 7.19 -3.33
N ILE A 437 -23.54 6.65 -2.93
CA ILE A 437 -23.91 6.48 -1.52
C ILE A 437 -24.40 5.04 -1.32
N ASP A 438 -23.74 4.30 -0.44
CA ASP A 438 -24.25 3.08 0.17
C ASP A 438 -24.15 3.23 1.70
N GLY A 439 -25.14 3.89 2.28
CA GLY A 439 -25.21 4.17 3.71
C GLY A 439 -26.48 3.64 4.36
N CYS A 440 -26.46 3.56 5.69
CA CYS A 440 -27.69 3.31 6.44
C CYS A 440 -28.42 4.64 6.65
N GLU A 441 -29.50 4.83 5.90
CA GLU A 441 -30.33 6.02 6.03
C GLU A 441 -30.96 6.09 7.41
N ALA A 442 -30.83 7.23 8.07
CA ALA A 442 -31.33 7.49 9.42
C ALA A 442 -31.82 8.94 9.51
N SER A 443 -33.02 9.16 10.06
CA SER A 443 -33.52 10.52 10.28
C SER A 443 -32.65 11.24 11.31
N VAL A 444 -32.64 12.57 11.29
CA VAL A 444 -31.85 13.38 12.24
C VAL A 444 -32.29 13.10 13.69
N GLU A 445 -33.56 12.74 13.92
CA GLU A 445 -34.04 12.34 15.25
C GLU A 445 -33.64 10.90 15.61
N GLN A 446 -33.47 10.01 14.63
CA GLN A 446 -33.10 8.62 14.82
C GLN A 446 -31.58 8.48 14.99
N LYS A 447 -31.13 8.43 16.25
CA LYS A 447 -29.73 8.24 16.64
C LYS A 447 -29.19 6.81 16.44
N PHE A 448 -29.83 6.00 15.60
CA PHE A 448 -29.42 4.61 15.33
C PHE A 448 -29.76 4.19 13.90
N CYS A 449 -28.96 3.27 13.36
CA CYS A 449 -29.23 2.60 12.09
C CYS A 449 -30.09 1.35 12.34
N ALA A 450 -31.27 1.25 11.72
CA ALA A 450 -32.19 0.12 11.92
C ALA A 450 -31.60 -1.24 11.49
N THR A 451 -30.66 -1.22 10.54
CA THR A 451 -29.96 -2.41 10.03
C THR A 451 -28.55 -2.59 10.62
N GLN A 452 -28.24 -1.92 11.74
CA GLN A 452 -26.91 -1.97 12.34
C GLN A 452 -26.49 -3.41 12.65
N GLY A 453 -25.25 -3.76 12.31
CA GLY A 453 -24.69 -5.11 12.45
C GLY A 453 -25.01 -6.06 11.29
N ARG A 454 -25.96 -5.71 10.41
CA ARG A 454 -26.35 -6.52 9.25
C ARG A 454 -25.75 -6.02 7.93
N ARG A 455 -25.15 -4.83 7.92
CA ARG A 455 -24.57 -4.24 6.70
C ARG A 455 -23.22 -4.87 6.41
N TRP A 456 -22.81 -4.84 5.13
CA TRP A 456 -21.54 -5.44 4.73
C TRP A 456 -20.36 -4.79 5.44
N TRP A 457 -20.39 -3.48 5.69
CA TRP A 457 -19.35 -2.75 6.42
C TRP A 457 -19.31 -3.03 7.93
N ASP A 458 -20.31 -3.72 8.48
CA ASP A 458 -20.31 -4.15 9.89
C ASP A 458 -19.66 -5.53 10.07
N GLN A 459 -19.38 -6.24 8.97
CA GLN A 459 -18.84 -7.60 9.03
C GLN A 459 -17.37 -7.59 9.43
N ARG A 460 -16.88 -8.76 9.87
CA ARG A 460 -15.55 -8.93 10.47
C ARG A 460 -14.43 -8.37 9.59
N GLU A 461 -14.60 -8.49 8.28
CA GLU A 461 -13.66 -8.07 7.25
C GLU A 461 -13.47 -6.55 7.19
N PHE A 462 -14.33 -5.77 7.86
CA PHE A 462 -14.32 -4.30 7.85
C PHE A 462 -14.13 -3.69 9.24
N GLN A 463 -13.81 -4.50 10.25
CA GLN A 463 -13.50 -4.03 11.61
C GLN A 463 -12.09 -3.43 11.70
N ASP A 464 -11.19 -3.85 10.81
CA ASP A 464 -9.84 -3.33 10.68
C ASP A 464 -9.38 -3.34 9.22
N LEU A 465 -8.29 -2.64 8.93
CA LEU A 465 -7.59 -2.74 7.65
C LEU A 465 -6.75 -4.02 7.61
N ASP A 466 -6.60 -4.61 6.43
CA ASP A 466 -5.67 -5.72 6.23
C ASP A 466 -4.21 -5.25 6.21
N GLY A 467 -3.27 -6.21 6.21
CA GLY A 467 -1.84 -5.91 6.18
C GLY A 467 -1.38 -5.20 4.90
N LEU A 468 -2.03 -5.38 3.76
CA LEU A 468 -1.71 -4.67 2.52
C LEU A 468 -2.17 -3.22 2.58
N GLN A 469 -3.38 -2.98 3.06
CA GLN A 469 -3.94 -1.65 3.30
C GLN A 469 -3.08 -0.87 4.31
N TYR A 470 -2.63 -1.49 5.41
CA TYR A 470 -1.70 -0.85 6.33
C TYR A 470 -0.34 -0.52 5.71
N ARG A 471 0.19 -1.36 4.80
CA ARG A 471 1.42 -1.05 4.05
C ARG A 471 1.22 0.15 3.12
N LYS A 472 0.08 0.24 2.45
CA LYS A 472 -0.28 1.40 1.61
C LYS A 472 -0.39 2.68 2.46
N LEU A 473 -1.07 2.60 3.60
CA LEU A 473 -1.18 3.72 4.55
C LEU A 473 0.21 4.18 5.03
N ALA A 474 1.07 3.24 5.42
CA ALA A 474 2.43 3.55 5.85
C ALA A 474 3.25 4.25 4.75
N TRP A 475 3.09 3.84 3.49
CA TRP A 475 3.73 4.50 2.36
C TRP A 475 3.24 5.95 2.18
N VAL A 476 1.94 6.20 2.33
CA VAL A 476 1.36 7.56 2.32
C VAL A 476 1.91 8.40 3.47
N ARG A 477 1.94 7.84 4.68
CA ARG A 477 2.51 8.48 5.87
C ARG A 477 3.96 8.90 5.65
N GLN A 478 4.79 7.99 5.14
CA GLN A 478 6.25 8.21 5.01
C GLN A 478 6.63 9.12 3.84
N ARG A 479 5.88 9.11 2.73
CA ARG A 479 6.30 9.79 1.49
C ARG A 479 5.51 11.04 1.15
N TYR A 480 4.26 11.13 1.59
CA TYR A 480 3.34 12.16 1.11
C TYR A 480 2.78 13.05 2.22
N THR A 481 2.86 12.63 3.48
CA THR A 481 2.34 13.42 4.60
C THR A 481 3.26 14.59 4.91
N ILE A 482 2.72 15.80 4.81
CA ILE A 482 3.43 17.06 5.06
C ILE A 482 2.99 17.74 6.36
N TYR A 483 1.82 17.37 6.88
CA TYR A 483 1.36 17.80 8.19
C TYR A 483 0.57 16.67 8.85
N ASN A 484 0.78 16.48 10.14
CA ASN A 484 0.04 15.51 10.94
C ASN A 484 -0.07 15.99 12.38
N TYR A 485 -1.30 16.22 12.83
CA TYR A 485 -1.60 16.66 14.19
C TYR A 485 -1.00 15.74 15.27
N CYS A 486 -0.93 14.42 15.03
CA CYS A 486 -0.36 13.45 15.97
C CYS A 486 1.11 13.70 16.29
N THR A 487 1.86 14.36 15.39
CA THR A 487 3.29 14.65 15.52
C THR A 487 3.59 16.12 15.76
N ASP A 488 2.60 17.01 15.67
CA ASP A 488 2.76 18.45 15.92
C ASP A 488 2.84 18.73 17.42
N ARG A 489 4.07 18.74 17.95
CA ARG A 489 4.34 19.02 19.38
C ARG A 489 4.21 20.50 19.73
N SER A 490 4.21 21.40 18.74
CA SER A 490 4.00 22.83 18.99
C SER A 490 2.54 23.11 19.32
N ARG A 491 1.62 22.49 18.57
CA ARG A 491 0.19 22.64 18.80
C ARG A 491 -0.33 21.71 19.88
N ILE A 492 0.17 20.46 19.90
CA ILE A 492 -0.32 19.39 20.76
C ILE A 492 0.88 18.81 21.54
N PRO A 493 1.18 19.37 22.73
CA PRO A 493 2.34 18.93 23.53
C PRO A 493 2.28 17.45 23.90
N THR A 494 1.09 16.95 24.22
CA THR A 494 0.84 15.54 24.55
C THR A 494 0.09 14.87 23.41
N MET A 495 0.71 13.87 22.81
CA MET A 495 0.15 13.13 21.68
C MET A 495 -1.28 12.60 21.99
N PRO A 496 -2.25 12.82 21.09
CA PRO A 496 -3.61 12.28 21.24
C PRO A 496 -3.62 10.75 21.34
N ALA A 497 -4.58 10.21 22.11
CA ALA A 497 -4.59 8.80 22.49
C ALA A 497 -4.87 7.85 21.31
N GLU A 498 -5.60 8.31 20.31
CA GLU A 498 -5.93 7.54 19.10
C GLU A 498 -4.71 7.31 18.19
N CYS A 499 -3.73 8.22 18.20
CA CYS A 499 -2.67 8.28 17.18
C CYS A 499 -1.86 6.99 17.01
N ARG A 500 -1.56 6.28 18.11
CA ARG A 500 -0.85 4.99 18.03
C ARG A 500 -1.72 3.90 17.43
N ARG A 501 -3.01 3.89 17.77
CA ARG A 501 -3.96 2.89 17.28
C ARG A 501 -4.26 3.12 15.80
N ASP A 502 -4.29 4.38 15.38
CA ASP A 502 -4.50 4.81 14.00
C ASP A 502 -3.24 4.64 13.12
N ARG A 503 -2.09 4.31 13.73
CA ARG A 503 -0.78 4.21 13.06
C ARG A 503 -0.36 5.52 12.38
N ASP A 504 -0.63 6.62 13.05
CA ASP A 504 -0.28 7.97 12.62
C ASP A 504 1.09 8.43 13.12
N VAL A 505 1.81 7.58 13.85
CA VAL A 505 3.14 7.86 14.44
C VAL A 505 4.09 6.68 14.31
#